data_AF-A0A562QMS0-F1
#
_entry.id   AF-A0A562QMS0-F1
#
_cell.length_a   1.000
_cell.length_b   1.000
_cell.length_c   1.000
_cell.angle_alpha   90.00
_cell.angle_beta   90.00
_cell.angle_gamma   90.00
#
_symmetry.space_group_name_H-M   'P 1'
#
loop_
_entity.id
_entity.type
_entity.pdbx_description
1 polymer ?
#
loop_
_entity_poly.entity_id
_entity_poly.type
_entity_poly.pdbx_seq_one_letter_code
_entity_poly.pdbx_strand_id
1 'polypeptide(L)' 'MTLLEQYLEEKFGIMKEDILISPTTNQKKVVQELLLEVEQDGRTENVFGKIEQLKVLGRKGVIVYLNGLSDQTYRAK' A
#
# COMPACT_ATOMS: atom_id res chain seq x y z
N MET A 1 6.35 -4.65 13.32
CA MET A 1 5.99 -5.21 12.02
C MET A 1 4.51 -5.51 12.08
N THR A 2 3.71 -4.80 11.28
CA THR A 2 2.25 -4.97 11.28
C THR A 2 1.87 -6.24 10.51
N LEU A 3 0.66 -6.76 10.74
CA LEU A 3 0.17 -7.94 10.04
C LEU A 3 0.06 -7.71 8.53
N LEU A 4 -0.24 -6.47 8.12
CA LEU A 4 -0.33 -6.08 6.72
C LEU A 4 1.06 -5.94 6.07
N GLU A 5 2.05 -5.42 6.78
CA GLU A 5 3.46 -5.41 6.33
C GLU A 5 3.95 -6.84 6.05
N GLN A 6 3.78 -7.74 7.03
CA GLN A 6 4.21 -9.12 6.91
C GLN A 6 3.51 -9.82 5.73
N TYR A 7 2.22 -9.58 5.56
CA TYR A 7 1.45 -10.17 4.47
C TYR A 7 1.93 -9.68 3.08
N LEU A 8 2.21 -8.38 2.94
CA LEU A 8 2.73 -7.79 1.71
C LEU A 8 4.10 -8.36 1.34
N GLU A 9 4.97 -8.53 2.33
CA GLU A 9 6.29 -9.14 2.17
C GLU A 9 6.17 -10.62 1.74
N GLU A 10 5.43 -11.44 2.50
CA GLU A 10 5.34 -12.88 2.25
C GLU A 10 4.64 -13.23 0.94
N LYS A 11 3.59 -12.50 0.55
CA LYS A 11 2.76 -12.86 -0.61
C LYS A 11 3.18 -12.16 -1.89
N PHE A 12 3.76 -10.97 -1.79
CA PHE A 12 4.05 -10.15 -2.96
C PHE A 12 5.51 -9.70 -3.04
N GLY A 13 6.33 -9.97 -2.02
CA GLY A 13 7.71 -9.51 -1.92
C GLY A 13 7.83 -7.98 -1.84
N ILE A 14 6.78 -7.31 -1.36
CA ILE A 14 6.75 -5.85 -1.19
C ILE A 14 7.28 -5.55 0.20
N MET A 15 8.44 -4.90 0.25
CA MET A 15 9.12 -4.60 1.51
C MET A 15 8.60 -3.28 2.08
N LYS A 16 8.68 -3.12 3.40
CA LYS A 16 8.26 -1.87 4.05
C LYS A 16 9.11 -0.68 3.61
N GLU A 17 10.35 -0.91 3.20
CA GLU A 17 11.29 0.09 2.66
C GLU A 17 11.08 0.38 1.17
N ASP A 18 10.22 -0.38 0.48
CA ASP A 18 9.94 -0.13 -0.94
C ASP A 18 9.35 1.28 -1.11
N ILE A 19 9.76 1.96 -2.19
CA ILE A 19 9.29 3.29 -2.53
C ILE A 19 8.19 3.16 -3.57
N LEU A 20 6.99 3.59 -3.21
CA LEU A 20 5.86 3.79 -4.10
C LEU A 20 6.07 5.11 -4.85
N ILE A 21 6.06 5.05 -6.18
CA ILE A 21 6.14 6.22 -7.04
C ILE A 21 4.82 6.36 -7.77
N SER A 22 4.07 7.40 -7.43
CA SER A 22 2.80 7.69 -8.09
C SER A 22 3.05 8.03 -9.57
N PRO A 23 2.39 7.34 -10.52
CA PRO A 23 2.50 7.69 -11.92
C PRO A 23 1.78 9.00 -12.27
N THR A 24 0.91 9.52 -11.39
CA THR A 24 0.10 10.72 -11.67
C THR A 24 0.68 11.98 -11.04
N THR A 25 1.20 11.87 -9.81
CA THR A 25 1.75 13.01 -9.06
C THR A 25 3.28 13.01 -9.03
N ASN A 26 3.93 11.93 -9.48
CA ASN A 26 5.37 11.67 -9.36
C ASN A 26 5.90 11.71 -7.92
N GLN A 27 4.99 11.65 -6.94
CA GLN A 27 5.35 11.63 -5.54
C GLN A 27 5.90 10.28 -5.14
N LYS A 28 6.84 10.34 -4.20
CA LYS A 28 7.47 9.16 -3.60
C LYS A 28 6.94 9.01 -2.19
N LYS A 29 6.57 7.78 -1.83
CA LYS A 29 6.15 7.44 -0.48
C LYS A 29 6.70 6.08 -0.10
N VAL A 30 7.21 5.95 1.11
CA VAL A 30 7.69 4.65 1.61
C VAL A 30 6.47 3.80 1.97
N VAL A 31 6.48 2.51 1.63
CA VAL A 31 5.36 1.60 1.94
C VAL A 31 5.03 1.66 3.44
N GLN A 32 6.03 1.62 4.31
CA GLN A 32 5.84 1.74 5.76
C GLN A 32 5.03 2.99 6.15
N GLU A 33 5.35 4.16 5.60
CA GLU A 33 4.65 5.41 5.91
C GLU A 33 3.18 5.34 5.49
N LEU A 34 2.90 4.76 4.31
CA LEU A 34 1.54 4.56 3.84
C LEU A 34 0.76 3.62 4.76
N LEU A 35 1.36 2.51 5.19
CA LEU A 35 0.70 1.52 6.04
C LEU A 35 0.41 2.08 7.43
N LEU A 36 1.31 2.90 7.99
CA LEU A 36 1.07 3.61 9.25
C LEU A 36 -0.11 4.57 9.15
N GLU A 37 -0.24 5.32 8.05
CA GLU A 37 -1.40 6.20 7.84
C GLU A 37 -2.70 5.40 7.68
N VAL A 38 -2.67 4.28 6.94
CA VAL A 38 -3.81 3.37 6.81
C VAL A 38 -4.26 2.82 8.17
N GLU A 39 -3.31 2.48 9.05
CA GLU A 39 -3.57 1.99 10.39
C GLU A 39 -4.15 3.08 11.29
N GLN A 40 -3.58 4.29 11.26
CA GLN A 40 -4.07 5.45 12.01
C GLN A 40 -5.49 5.84 11.60
N ASP A 41 -5.84 5.69 10.32
CA ASP A 41 -7.17 5.97 9.80
C ASP A 41 -8.17 4.83 10.06
N GLY A 42 -7.75 3.71 10.67
CA GLY A 42 -8.59 2.54 10.90
C GLY A 42 -9.03 1.82 9.63
N ARG A 43 -8.27 1.97 8.52
CA ARG A 43 -8.61 1.42 7.19
C ARG A 43 -7.96 0.07 6.89
N THR A 44 -7.21 -0.49 7.84
CA THR A 44 -6.40 -1.71 7.67
C THR A 44 -7.19 -2.89 7.10
N GLU A 45 -8.37 -3.19 7.63
CA GLU A 45 -9.18 -4.33 7.15
C GLU A 45 -9.65 -4.14 5.71
N ASN A 46 -10.07 -2.93 5.35
CA ASN A 46 -10.49 -2.61 3.98
C ASN A 46 -9.33 -2.75 2.99
N VAL A 47 -8.15 -2.26 3.38
CA VAL A 47 -6.93 -2.36 2.57
C VAL A 47 -6.51 -3.82 2.40
N PHE A 48 -6.51 -4.59 3.49
CA PHE A 48 -6.20 -6.02 3.46
C PHE A 48 -7.16 -6.78 2.53
N GLY A 49 -8.48 -6.59 2.70
CA GLY A 49 -9.50 -7.22 1.87
C GLY A 49 -9.35 -6.85 0.39
N LYS A 50 -8.94 -5.60 0.09
CA LYS A 50 -8.70 -5.19 -1.28
C LYS A 50 -7.45 -5.83 -1.88
N ILE A 51 -6.38 -5.96 -1.12
CA ILE A 51 -5.15 -6.63 -1.56
C ILE A 51 -5.41 -8.12 -1.83
N GLU A 52 -6.20 -8.79 -0.99
CA GLU A 52 -6.63 -10.18 -1.22
C GLU A 52 -7.39 -10.32 -2.55
N GLN A 53 -8.30 -9.40 -2.88
CA GLN A 53 -8.98 -9.40 -4.19
C GLN A 53 -8.01 -9.19 -5.36
N LEU A 54 -6.97 -8.39 -5.16
CA LEU A 54 -5.96 -8.07 -6.18
C LEU A 54 -4.87 -9.12 -6.30
N LYS A 55 -4.87 -10.17 -5.46
CA LYS A 55 -3.86 -11.22 -5.45
C LYS A 55 -3.64 -11.87 -6.81
N VAL A 56 -4.70 -12.02 -7.61
CA VAL A 56 -4.66 -12.57 -8.97
C VAL A 56 -3.84 -11.73 -9.95
N LEU A 57 -3.66 -10.44 -9.66
CA LEU A 57 -2.85 -9.51 -10.45
C LEU A 57 -1.38 -9.48 -10.00
N GLY A 58 -1.05 -10.23 -8.94
CA GLY A 58 0.29 -10.32 -8.36
C GLY A 58 0.82 -8.97 -7.85
N ARG A 59 2.15 -8.89 -7.70
CA ARG A 59 2.84 -7.72 -7.15
C ARG A 59 2.47 -6.41 -7.86
N LYS A 60 2.38 -6.42 -9.20
CA LYS A 60 2.10 -5.20 -9.97
C LYS A 60 0.72 -4.62 -9.66
N GLY A 61 -0.31 -5.46 -9.54
CA GLY A 61 -1.65 -5.01 -9.18
C GLY A 61 -1.69 -4.40 -7.78
N VAL A 62 -0.98 -5.01 -6.83
CA VAL A 62 -0.88 -4.50 -5.46
C VAL A 62 -0.15 -3.15 -5.41
N ILE A 63 0.97 -2.99 -6.13
CA ILE A 63 1.69 -1.70 -6.21
C ILE A 63 0.80 -0.60 -6.80
N VAL A 64 0.05 -0.89 -7.85
CA VAL A 64 -0.88 0.09 -8.45
C VAL A 64 -1.93 0.55 -7.44
N TYR A 65 -2.47 -0.38 -6.66
CA TYR A 65 -3.43 -0.04 -5.60
C TYR A 65 -2.80 0.80 -4.47
N LEU A 66 -1.62 0.41 -3.98
CA LEU A 66 -0.89 1.17 -2.96
C LEU A 66 -0.53 2.59 -3.43
N ASN A 67 -0.13 2.75 -4.70
CA ASN A 67 0.06 4.07 -5.32
C ASN A 67 -1.24 4.90 -5.29
N GLY A 68 -2.38 4.28 -5.64
CA GLY A 68 -3.68 4.94 -5.58
C GLY A 68 -4.08 5.37 -4.17
N LEU A 69 -3.78 4.56 -3.15
CA LEU A 69 -3.96 4.94 -1.74
C LEU A 69 -3.08 6.12 -1.35
N SER A 70 -1.80 6.08 -1.74
CA SER A 70 -0.84 7.15 -1.48
C SER A 70 -1.34 8.49 -2.02
N ASP A 71 -1.82 8.52 -3.27
CA ASP A 71 -2.39 9.71 -3.91
C ASP A 71 -3.62 10.25 -3.18
N GLN A 72 -4.46 9.38 -2.59
CA GLN A 72 -5.63 9.79 -1.82
C GLN A 72 -5.24 10.45 -0.49
N THR A 73 -4.31 9.86 0.25
CA THR A 73 -3.78 10.46 1.49
C THR A 73 -3.10 11.81 1.25
N TYR A 74 -2.46 12.00 0.09
CA TYR A 74 -1.90 13.30 -0.27
C TYR A 74 -2.98 14.37 -0.44
N ARG A 75 -4.06 14.07 -1.17
CA ARG A 75 -5.15 15.05 -1.42
C ARG A 75 -5.97 15.42 -0.19
N ALA A 76 -5.86 14.65 0.89
CA ALA A 76 -6.56 14.92 2.15
C ALA A 76 -5.78 15.86 3.09
N LYS A 77 -4.51 16.18 2.78
CA LYS A 77 -3.68 17.16 3.48
C LYS A 77 -3.70 18.49 2.74
#